data_AF-A0A319FL96-F1
#
_entry.id   AF-A0A319FL96-F1
#
_cell.length_a   1.000
_cell.length_b   1.000
_cell.length_c   1.000
_cell.angle_alpha   90.00
_cell.angle_beta   90.00
_cell.angle_gamma   90.00
#
_symmetry.space_group_name_H-M   'P 1'
#
loop_
_entity.id
_entity.type
_entity.pdbx_description
1 polymer ?
#
loop_
_entity_poly.entity_id
_entity_poly.type
_entity_poly.pdbx_seq_one_letter_code
_entity_poly.pdbx_strand_id
1 'polypeptide(L)'
;MDSPTLQPPDPNFTRGRELKPEDRAYIMKLYHEGVRPSEIARQLKRSPQTIHTTIRRCRTRDDYSSQPRSGRPKVTNDRIKRRIIRYIRTRPLEMANIIKESGYDKEGARKRAIFEDAPDVDEDDDDDNDDSEKPNSAT
;
A
#
# COMPACT_ATOMS: atom_id res chain seq x y z
N MET A 1 -19.45 9.05 -30.95
CA MET A 1 -18.55 8.66 -29.85
C MET A 1 -17.14 8.84 -30.37
N ASP A 2 -16.55 10.01 -30.13
CA ASP A 2 -15.19 10.29 -30.58
C ASP A 2 -14.21 9.49 -29.73
N SER A 3 -13.54 8.50 -30.34
CA SER A 3 -12.46 7.79 -29.69
C SER A 3 -11.35 8.81 -29.34
N PRO A 4 -10.84 8.82 -28.10
CA PRO A 4 -9.81 9.77 -27.71
C PRO A 4 -8.59 9.58 -28.63
N THR A 5 -8.26 10.62 -29.39
CA THR A 5 -7.11 10.62 -30.28
C THR A 5 -5.84 10.49 -29.44
N LEU A 6 -5.13 9.38 -29.58
CA LEU A 6 -3.79 9.21 -28.99
C LEU A 6 -2.85 10.24 -29.63
N GLN A 7 -2.44 11.22 -28.84
CA GLN A 7 -1.49 12.24 -29.26
C GLN A 7 -0.05 11.73 -29.11
N PRO A 8 0.89 12.20 -29.95
CA PRO A 8 2.29 11.85 -29.79
C PRO A 8 2.83 12.43 -28.47
N PRO A 9 3.71 11.69 -27.77
CA PRO A 9 4.31 12.14 -26.53
C PRO A 9 5.17 13.39 -26.71
N ASP A 10 5.20 14.26 -25.70
CA ASP A 10 6.00 15.50 -25.71
C ASP A 10 7.50 15.19 -25.83
N PRO A 11 8.22 15.72 -26.84
CA PRO A 11 9.65 15.50 -26.98
C PRO A 11 10.48 16.02 -25.80
N ASN A 12 10.03 17.04 -25.06
CA ASN A 12 10.77 17.65 -23.97
C ASN A 12 10.49 16.95 -22.62
N PHE A 13 11.14 15.82 -22.38
CA PHE A 13 10.92 15.03 -21.16
C PHE A 13 11.99 15.24 -20.09
N THR A 14 11.53 15.37 -18.84
CA THR A 14 12.40 15.51 -17.66
C THR A 14 12.79 14.14 -17.09
N ARG A 15 14.08 13.95 -16.81
CA ARG A 15 14.59 12.71 -16.19
C ARG A 15 13.90 12.46 -14.85
N GLY A 16 13.64 11.19 -14.55
CA GLY A 16 13.09 10.74 -13.26
C GLY A 16 11.56 10.75 -13.17
N ARG A 17 10.85 11.35 -14.12
CA ARG A 17 9.40 11.17 -14.25
C ARG A 17 9.08 9.81 -14.87
N GLU A 18 7.87 9.31 -14.62
CA GLU A 18 7.34 8.15 -15.32
C GLU A 18 6.65 8.59 -16.62
N LEU A 19 6.64 7.71 -17.63
CA LEU A 19 5.83 7.93 -18.83
C LEU A 19 4.35 7.91 -18.46
N LYS A 20 3.57 8.81 -19.07
CA LYS A 20 2.13 8.80 -18.88
C LYS A 20 1.50 7.57 -19.58
N PRO A 21 0.32 7.11 -19.14
CA PRO A 21 -0.37 5.99 -19.79
C PRO A 21 -0.64 6.24 -21.28
N GLU A 22 -0.97 7.48 -21.66
CA GLU A 22 -1.27 7.83 -23.06
C GLU A 22 -0.03 7.69 -23.94
N ASP A 23 1.14 8.11 -23.45
CA ASP A 23 2.43 7.98 -24.14
C ASP A 23 2.77 6.50 -24.39
N ARG A 24 2.49 5.64 -23.40
CA ARG A 24 2.74 4.19 -23.50
C ARG A 24 1.79 3.53 -24.49
N ALA A 25 0.51 3.92 -24.48
CA ALA A 25 -0.47 3.47 -25.45
C ALA A 25 -0.08 3.90 -26.87
N TYR A 26 0.42 5.13 -27.06
CA TYR A 26 0.92 5.60 -28.35
C TYR A 26 2.13 4.79 -28.85
N ILE A 27 3.09 4.48 -27.97
CA ILE A 27 4.25 3.61 -28.29
C ILE A 27 3.77 2.23 -28.74
N MET A 28 2.80 1.64 -28.03
CA MET A 28 2.28 0.33 -28.35
C MET A 28 1.47 0.32 -29.64
N LYS A 29 0.70 1.37 -29.92
CA LYS A 29 0.03 1.56 -31.21
C LYS A 29 1.03 1.46 -32.38
N LEU A 30 2.11 2.24 -32.35
CA LEU A 30 3.15 2.20 -33.40
C LEU A 30 3.82 0.82 -33.52
N TYR A 31 4.03 0.14 -32.39
CA TYR A 31 4.60 -1.20 -32.40
C TYR A 31 3.65 -2.23 -33.04
N HIS A 32 2.35 -2.14 -32.76
CA HIS A 32 1.33 -2.98 -33.39
C HIS A 32 1.14 -2.68 -34.88
N GLU A 33 1.39 -1.44 -35.32
CA GLU A 33 1.46 -1.05 -36.73
C GLU A 33 2.72 -1.59 -37.43
N GLY A 34 3.63 -2.27 -36.71
CA GLY A 34 4.83 -2.90 -37.27
C GLY A 34 6.06 -2.00 -37.32
N VAL A 35 6.01 -0.80 -36.73
CA VAL A 35 7.15 0.11 -36.69
C VAL A 35 8.25 -0.48 -35.81
N ARG A 36 9.50 -0.50 -36.31
CA ARG A 36 10.64 -1.06 -35.57
C ARG A 36 10.91 -0.23 -34.30
N PRO A 37 11.24 -0.83 -33.14
CA PRO A 37 11.46 -0.09 -31.89
C PRO A 37 12.52 1.02 -31.98
N SER A 38 13.56 0.83 -32.77
CA SER A 38 14.59 1.84 -33.05
C SER A 38 14.04 3.06 -33.76
N GLU A 39 13.08 2.84 -34.66
CA GLU A 39 12.42 3.89 -35.43
C GLU A 39 11.42 4.66 -34.56
N ILE A 40 10.67 3.95 -33.72
CA ILE A 40 9.80 4.57 -32.70
C ILE A 40 10.61 5.50 -31.79
N ALA A 41 11.79 5.05 -31.33
CA ALA A 41 12.67 5.86 -30.49
C ALA A 41 13.11 7.16 -31.20
N ARG A 42 13.45 7.07 -32.49
CA ARG A 42 13.83 8.21 -33.33
C ARG A 42 12.67 9.19 -33.53
N GLN A 43 11.49 8.69 -33.88
CA GLN A 43 10.29 9.51 -34.12
C GLN A 43 9.84 10.23 -32.85
N LEU A 44 9.84 9.54 -31.71
CA LEU A 44 9.36 10.08 -30.43
C LEU A 44 10.44 10.81 -29.63
N LYS A 45 11.68 10.87 -30.13
CA LYS A 45 12.85 11.41 -29.42
C LYS A 45 12.99 10.83 -28.01
N ARG A 46 12.80 9.51 -27.89
CA ARG A 46 12.91 8.76 -26.63
C ARG A 46 14.13 7.86 -26.62
N SER A 47 14.63 7.54 -25.44
CA SER A 47 15.72 6.57 -25.32
C SER A 47 15.26 5.20 -25.85
N PRO A 48 16.11 4.46 -26.60
CA PRO A 48 15.78 3.11 -27.04
C PRO A 48 15.39 2.20 -25.87
N GLN A 49 16.07 2.36 -24.73
CA GLN A 49 15.77 1.62 -23.51
C GLN A 49 14.34 1.87 -23.00
N THR A 50 13.84 3.10 -23.05
CA THR A 50 12.46 3.44 -22.70
C THR A 50 11.47 2.69 -23.58
N ILE A 51 11.71 2.65 -24.90
CA ILE A 51 10.83 1.94 -25.83
C ILE A 51 10.83 0.44 -25.55
N HIS A 52 12.01 -0.18 -25.45
CA HIS A 52 12.12 -1.61 -25.16
C HIS A 52 11.52 -2.02 -23.81
N THR A 53 11.75 -1.22 -22.77
CA THR A 53 11.17 -1.46 -21.43
C THR A 53 9.65 -1.32 -21.45
N THR A 54 9.11 -0.34 -22.18
CA THR A 54 7.67 -0.15 -22.33
C THR A 54 7.03 -1.34 -23.05
N ILE A 55 7.55 -1.73 -24.22
CA ILE A 55 7.03 -2.89 -24.97
C ILE A 55 7.07 -4.15 -24.13
N ARG A 56 8.19 -4.42 -23.45
CA ARG A 56 8.34 -5.60 -22.59
C ARG A 56 7.35 -5.60 -21.42
N ARG A 57 7.11 -4.46 -20.77
CA ARG A 57 6.16 -4.35 -19.66
C ARG A 57 4.71 -4.51 -20.12
N CYS A 58 4.36 -3.97 -21.28
CA CYS A 58 3.00 -4.07 -21.83
C CYS A 58 2.65 -5.51 -22.24
N ARG A 59 3.63 -6.37 -22.54
CA ARG A 59 3.36 -7.80 -22.77
C ARG A 59 2.82 -8.54 -21.55
N THR A 60 3.04 -8.02 -20.35
CA THR A 60 2.58 -8.64 -19.10
C THR A 60 1.28 -8.01 -18.59
N ARG A 61 0.98 -6.76 -18.97
CA ARG A 61 -0.19 -6.01 -18.48
C ARG A 61 -0.68 -5.01 -19.53
N ASP A 62 -2.00 -4.89 -19.66
CA ASP A 62 -2.66 -4.06 -20.67
C ASP A 62 -3.17 -2.71 -20.15
N ASP A 63 -2.96 -2.40 -18.87
CA ASP A 63 -3.50 -1.19 -18.23
C ASP A 63 -2.63 0.07 -18.44
N TYR A 64 -1.47 -0.07 -19.09
CA TYR A 64 -0.45 0.96 -19.35
C TYR A 64 -0.02 1.78 -18.11
N SER A 65 -0.47 1.40 -16.92
CA SER A 65 -0.35 2.17 -15.70
C SER A 65 1.03 1.96 -15.07
N SER A 66 1.50 2.96 -14.32
CA SER A 66 2.74 2.82 -13.54
C SER A 66 2.43 2.12 -12.24
N GLN A 67 3.22 1.10 -11.91
CA GLN A 67 3.10 0.48 -10.60
C GLN A 67 3.72 1.34 -9.51
N PRO A 68 3.07 1.38 -8.32
CA PRO A 68 3.71 1.97 -7.16
C PRO A 68 4.97 1.18 -6.83
N ARG A 69 6.02 1.89 -6.41
CA ARG A 69 7.24 1.26 -5.91
C ARG A 69 6.91 0.53 -4.61
N SER A 70 7.51 -0.64 -4.40
CA SER A 70 7.47 -1.29 -3.09
C SER A 70 8.13 -0.35 -2.08
N GLY A 71 7.34 0.21 -1.17
CA GLY A 71 7.85 1.03 -0.09
C GLY A 71 8.66 0.21 0.91
N ARG A 72 9.33 0.90 1.83
CA ARG A 72 9.99 0.24 2.97
C ARG A 72 8.93 -0.50 3.80
N PRO A 73 9.19 -1.75 4.22
CA PRO A 73 8.32 -2.46 5.15
C PRO A 73 8.04 -1.62 6.40
N LYS A 74 6.79 -1.64 6.86
CA LYS A 74 6.41 -0.95 8.09
C LYS A 74 7.04 -1.67 9.28
N VAL A 75 7.45 -0.91 10.29
CA VAL A 75 7.92 -1.46 11.57
C VAL A 75 6.80 -2.26 12.25
N THR A 76 5.55 -1.86 12.06
CA THR A 76 4.38 -2.52 12.65
C THR A 76 3.72 -3.51 11.69
N ASN A 77 3.59 -4.75 12.14
CA ASN A 77 2.77 -5.78 11.50
C ASN A 77 1.28 -5.57 11.87
N ASP A 78 0.36 -6.09 11.04
CA ASP A 78 -1.09 -6.02 11.27
C ASP A 78 -1.52 -6.74 12.55
N ARG A 79 -0.84 -7.84 12.92
CA ARG A 79 -1.06 -8.52 14.22
C ARG A 79 -0.79 -7.57 15.39
N ILE A 80 0.34 -6.86 15.34
CA ILE A 80 0.70 -5.88 16.37
C ILE A 80 -0.37 -4.80 16.41
N LYS A 81 -0.70 -4.16 15.27
CA LYS A 81 -1.75 -3.12 15.20
C LYS A 81 -3.08 -3.57 15.81
N ARG A 82 -3.51 -4.81 15.57
CA ARG A 82 -4.73 -5.37 16.18
C ARG A 82 -4.61 -5.46 17.71
N ARG A 83 -3.47 -5.92 18.24
CA ARG A 83 -3.19 -5.93 19.69
C ARG A 83 -3.25 -4.52 20.27
N ILE A 84 -2.66 -3.53 19.59
CA ILE A 84 -2.73 -2.11 20.00
C ILE A 84 -4.17 -1.62 20.09
N ILE A 85 -4.95 -1.84 19.02
CA ILE A 85 -6.34 -1.37 18.95
C ILE A 85 -7.19 -2.05 20.02
N ARG A 86 -6.98 -3.34 20.28
CA ARG A 86 -7.68 -4.07 21.34
C ARG A 86 -7.35 -3.49 22.71
N TYR A 87 -6.06 -3.28 23.00
CA TYR A 87 -5.60 -2.71 24.26
C TYR A 87 -6.16 -1.30 24.50
N ILE A 88 -6.18 -0.44 23.47
CA ILE A 88 -6.79 0.91 23.56
C ILE A 88 -8.27 0.82 23.94
N ARG A 89 -9.00 -0.16 23.38
CA ARG A 89 -10.43 -0.34 23.61
C ARG A 89 -10.73 -0.87 25.01
N THR A 90 -9.92 -1.80 25.52
CA THR A 90 -10.14 -2.40 26.84
C THR A 90 -9.65 -1.48 27.96
N ARG A 91 -8.53 -0.77 27.76
CA ARG A 91 -7.89 0.06 28.80
C ARG A 91 -7.47 1.44 28.26
N PRO A 92 -8.43 2.33 27.97
CA PRO A 92 -8.14 3.62 27.34
C PRO A 92 -7.33 4.57 28.23
N LEU A 93 -7.57 4.57 29.55
CA LEU A 93 -6.87 5.47 30.49
C LEU A 93 -5.40 5.07 30.69
N GLU A 94 -5.12 3.78 30.86
CA GLU A 94 -3.76 3.26 30.97
C GLU A 94 -2.94 3.59 29.71
N MET A 95 -3.52 3.37 28.53
CA MET A 95 -2.84 3.71 27.29
C MET A 95 -2.59 5.22 27.15
N ALA A 96 -3.51 6.06 27.61
CA ALA A 96 -3.30 7.51 27.60
C ALA A 96 -2.11 7.94 28.47
N ASN A 97 -1.85 7.24 29.58
CA ASN A 97 -0.69 7.48 30.44
C ASN A 97 0.61 6.99 29.78
N ILE A 98 0.61 5.79 29.20
CA ILE A 98 1.75 5.25 28.44
C ILE A 98 2.15 6.20 27.30
N ILE A 99 1.18 6.75 26.56
CA ILE A 99 1.44 7.71 25.49
C ILE A 99 2.09 9.00 26.04
N LYS A 100 1.60 9.53 27.17
CA LYS A 100 2.19 10.71 27.82
C LYS A 100 3.63 10.45 28.27
N GLU A 101 3.88 9.30 28.90
CA GLU A 101 5.20 8.91 29.40
C GLU A 101 6.19 8.60 28.29
N SER A 102 5.73 8.02 27.17
CA SER A 102 6.55 7.73 25.99
C SER A 102 7.08 8.98 25.27
N GLY A 103 6.61 10.17 25.64
CA GLY A 103 6.98 11.42 24.98
C GLY A 103 6.51 11.52 23.53
N TYR A 104 5.44 10.78 23.17
CA TYR A 104 4.89 10.81 21.82
C TYR A 104 4.18 12.15 21.56
N ASP A 105 4.89 13.10 20.95
CA ASP A 105 4.30 14.32 20.42
C ASP A 105 3.77 14.05 18.98
N LYS A 106 2.62 14.63 18.65
CA LYS A 106 1.89 14.38 17.39
C LYS A 106 2.58 15.01 16.15
N GLU A 107 3.54 15.90 16.37
CA GLU A 107 4.27 16.73 15.41
C GLU A 107 5.70 16.21 15.14
N GLY A 108 6.34 15.52 16.09
CA GLY A 108 7.75 15.12 16.07
C GLY A 108 8.00 13.59 16.13
N ALA A 109 7.81 12.89 15.01
CA ALA A 109 7.92 11.44 14.93
C ALA A 109 9.31 10.86 15.33
N ARG A 110 9.46 10.36 16.57
CA ARG A 110 10.50 9.39 16.96
C ARG A 110 9.85 8.06 17.37
N LYS A 111 9.80 7.10 16.44
CA LYS A 111 9.06 5.82 16.51
C LYS A 111 9.70 4.71 17.36
N ARG A 112 10.50 5.00 18.40
CA ARG A 112 11.37 3.97 19.00
C ARG A 112 10.89 3.26 20.27
N ALA A 113 9.88 3.73 21.02
CA ALA A 113 9.79 3.32 22.43
C ALA A 113 8.39 2.99 22.96
N ILE A 114 7.52 2.28 22.21
CA ILE A 114 6.18 1.94 22.76
C ILE A 114 5.92 0.42 22.83
N PHE A 115 6.71 -0.44 22.17
CA PHE A 115 6.27 -1.84 21.91
C PHE A 115 7.19 -2.97 22.37
N GLU A 116 8.16 -2.72 23.24
CA GLU A 116 8.92 -3.82 23.89
C GLU A 116 8.28 -4.28 25.21
N ASP A 117 7.52 -3.42 25.91
CA ASP A 117 7.00 -3.70 27.26
C ASP A 117 5.48 -3.93 27.36
N ALA A 118 4.78 -4.21 26.25
CA ALA A 118 3.34 -4.50 26.35
C ALA A 118 3.15 -5.85 27.08
N PRO A 119 2.55 -5.88 28.28
CA PRO A 119 2.40 -7.12 29.05
C PRO A 119 1.60 -8.12 28.23
N ASP A 120 2.04 -9.38 28.25
CA ASP A 120 1.23 -10.49 27.79
C ASP A 120 0.00 -10.54 28.70
N VAL A 121 -1.15 -10.21 28.12
CA VAL A 121 -2.43 -10.30 28.81
C VAL A 121 -2.75 -11.79 28.79
N ASP A 122 -2.44 -12.47 29.89
CA ASP A 122 -2.87 -13.84 30.13
C ASP A 122 -4.40 -13.88 30.01
N GLU A 123 -4.89 -14.80 29.15
CA GLU A 123 -6.31 -15.03 28.87
C GLU A 123 -6.94 -15.86 30.00
N ASP A 124 -6.79 -15.43 31.24
CA ASP A 124 -7.39 -16.09 32.41
C ASP A 124 -8.52 -15.22 32.97
N ASP A 125 -9.66 -15.16 32.28
CA ASP A 125 -10.93 -14.61 32.81
C ASP A 125 -12.16 -15.30 32.15
N ASP A 126 -12.02 -16.58 31.78
CA ASP A 126 -13.13 -17.45 31.36
C ASP A 126 -13.25 -18.62 32.35
N ASP A 127 -14.03 -18.45 33.42
CA ASP A 127 -14.95 -19.47 33.99
C ASP A 127 -15.37 -19.10 35.43
N ASP A 128 -16.50 -18.41 35.57
CA ASP A 128 -17.37 -18.49 36.75
C ASP A 128 -18.81 -18.20 36.30
N ASN A 129 -19.33 -19.11 35.47
CA ASN A 129 -20.77 -19.16 35.21
C ASN A 129 -21.40 -19.97 36.37
N ASP A 130 -21.77 -19.26 37.43
CA ASP A 130 -22.49 -19.76 38.61
C ASP A 130 -23.87 -20.28 38.20
N ASP A 131 -23.92 -21.57 37.85
CA ASP A 131 -25.13 -22.35 37.57
C ASP A 131 -25.89 -22.59 38.89
N SER A 132 -26.53 -21.53 39.38
CA SER A 132 -27.45 -21.62 40.51
C SER A 132 -28.68 -22.46 40.11
N GLU A 133 -28.69 -23.69 40.61
CA GLU A 133 -29.77 -24.67 40.55
C GLU A 133 -31.12 -24.05 40.90
N LYS A 134 -32.07 -24.05 39.95
CA LYS A 134 -33.48 -23.81 40.26
C LYS A 134 -34.10 -25.13 40.73
N PRO A 135 -34.68 -25.22 41.94
CA PRO A 135 -35.39 -26.42 42.34
C PRO A 135 -36.71 -26.54 41.57
N ASN A 136 -36.81 -27.56 40.73
CA ASN A 136 -38.05 -27.93 40.07
C ASN A 136 -38.99 -28.65 41.06
N SER A 137 -40.25 -28.27 40.95
CA SER A 137 -41.42 -28.68 41.72
C SER A 137 -41.80 -30.16 41.60
N ALA A 138 -42.58 -30.59 42.61
CA ALA A 138 -43.66 -31.59 42.61
C ALA A 138 -43.30 -33.05 42.92
N THR A 139 -43.85 -33.55 44.03
CA THR A 139 -44.84 -34.65 44.06
C THR A 139 -45.72 -34.48 45.30
#